data_AF-A0AAN8LZ41-F1
#
_entry.id   AF-A0AAN8LZ41-F1
#
_cell.length_a   1.000
_cell.length_b   1.000
_cell.length_c   1.000
_cell.angle_alpha   90.00
_cell.angle_beta   90.00
_cell.angle_gamma   90.00
#
_symmetry.space_group_name_H-M   'P 1'
#
loop_
_entity.id
_entity.type
_entity.pdbx_description
1 polymer ?
#
loop_
_entity_poly.entity_id
_entity_poly.type
_entity_poly.pdbx_seq_one_letter_code
_entity_poly.pdbx_strand_id
1 'polypeptide(L)'
;MMERSYQIESVAEMTVPGNKARDLVELYRVSLEHRIEQGDWNLVCRDEELFKEVEGLLRGGCAQDTHSLGLDPLSVMEDSLQTAQGVRLKGLARAFEVLELAALNLYLCPWRKEYRVVKMFSGMFTHYIKPALSMQQVADLFGLLGYQASEARLCEELRLRSPGLPVDTLLRLSCAFFAARCECRLLLSAIGPQARGVEWELNLVQERQKGHSLQIALDNSKIRLETLPQEEDFLKLSTIEADLDLYTADEFNGHKEVGTNKHRNPQAKGKSK
;
A
#
# COMPACT_ATOMS: atom_id res chain seq x y z
N MET A 1 -40.27 34.34 16.72
CA MET A 1 -38.79 34.40 16.72
C MET A 1 -38.31 33.36 17.70
N MET A 2 -38.20 32.11 17.25
CA MET A 2 -36.96 31.47 16.77
C MET A 2 -36.02 31.10 17.92
N GLU A 3 -36.20 29.85 18.35
CA GLU A 3 -35.25 29.01 19.06
C GLU A 3 -33.93 28.85 18.29
N ARG A 4 -32.85 28.62 19.05
CA ARG A 4 -31.91 27.47 18.95
C ARG A 4 -30.50 27.90 19.34
N SER A 5 -30.15 27.61 20.60
CA SER A 5 -28.78 27.52 21.05
C SER A 5 -28.15 26.28 20.42
N TYR A 6 -27.07 26.48 19.66
CA TYR A 6 -26.34 25.43 18.96
C TYR A 6 -25.63 24.50 19.95
N GLN A 7 -25.94 23.22 19.85
CA GLN A 7 -25.14 22.10 20.32
C GLN A 7 -23.78 22.08 19.60
N ILE A 8 -22.71 21.79 20.35
CA ILE A 8 -21.53 21.13 19.82
C ILE A 8 -21.26 19.94 20.74
N GLU A 9 -21.94 18.83 20.46
CA GLU A 9 -21.46 17.50 20.81
C GLU A 9 -20.47 17.07 19.73
N SER A 10 -19.22 16.83 20.12
CA SER A 10 -18.23 16.12 19.32
C SER A 10 -17.41 15.28 20.28
N VAL A 11 -18.04 14.20 20.76
CA VAL A 11 -17.34 13.08 21.35
C VAL A 11 -17.06 12.15 20.18
N ALA A 12 -15.78 11.99 19.84
CA ALA A 12 -15.32 11.04 18.84
C ALA A 12 -15.94 9.67 19.13
N GLU A 13 -16.71 9.14 18.17
CA GLU A 13 -17.20 7.77 18.18
C GLU A 13 -15.99 6.83 18.24
N MET A 14 -15.65 6.39 19.46
CA MET A 14 -14.76 5.26 19.65
C MET A 14 -15.50 4.02 19.18
N THR A 15 -15.23 3.61 17.95
CA THR A 15 -15.67 2.33 17.40
C THR A 15 -15.31 1.22 18.38
N VAL A 16 -16.35 0.54 18.89
CA VAL A 16 -16.19 -0.54 19.84
C VAL A 16 -15.62 -1.75 19.08
N PRO A 17 -14.47 -2.31 19.48
CA PRO A 17 -13.89 -3.44 18.77
C PRO A 17 -14.83 -4.65 18.84
N GLY A 18 -14.98 -5.36 17.72
CA GLY A 18 -15.72 -6.63 17.67
C GLY A 18 -15.08 -7.69 18.56
N ASN A 19 -15.82 -8.75 18.90
CA ASN A 19 -15.35 -9.78 19.86
C ASN A 19 -13.96 -10.34 19.48
N LYS A 20 -13.72 -10.64 18.20
CA LYS A 20 -12.42 -11.13 17.70
C LYS A 20 -11.27 -10.14 17.93
N ALA A 21 -11.52 -8.84 17.76
CA ALA A 21 -10.52 -7.81 17.97
C ALA A 21 -10.18 -7.65 19.46
N ARG A 22 -11.17 -7.80 20.35
CA ARG A 22 -10.93 -7.84 21.80
C ARG A 22 -10.12 -9.06 22.20
N ASP A 23 -10.48 -10.23 21.68
CA ASP A 23 -9.77 -11.48 21.95
C ASP A 23 -8.30 -11.39 21.48
N LEU A 24 -8.06 -10.76 20.32
CA LEU A 24 -6.71 -10.52 19.80
C LEU A 24 -5.88 -9.60 20.71
N VAL A 25 -6.46 -8.52 21.24
CA VAL A 25 -5.75 -7.63 22.18
C VAL A 25 -5.37 -8.39 23.44
N GLU A 26 -6.24 -9.25 23.93
CA GLU A 26 -5.98 -10.06 25.12
C GLU A 26 -4.89 -11.10 24.87
N LEU A 27 -4.91 -11.81 23.74
CA LEU A 27 -3.83 -12.72 23.34
C LEU A 27 -2.48 -11.98 23.24
N TYR A 28 -2.47 -10.79 22.63
CA TYR A 28 -1.29 -9.96 22.53
C TYR A 28 -0.77 -9.51 23.90
N ARG A 29 -1.67 -9.11 24.80
CA ARG A 29 -1.34 -8.71 26.18
C ARG A 29 -0.70 -9.86 26.95
N VAL A 30 -1.30 -11.05 26.92
CA VAL A 30 -0.78 -12.24 27.61
C VAL A 30 0.61 -12.62 27.07
N SER A 31 0.80 -12.61 25.75
CA SER A 31 2.12 -12.87 25.14
C SER A 31 3.15 -11.81 25.54
N LEU A 32 2.78 -10.53 25.59
CA LEU A 32 3.66 -9.44 26.04
C LEU A 32 4.08 -9.62 27.51
N GLU A 33 3.12 -9.90 28.41
CA GLU A 33 3.39 -10.11 29.84
C GLU A 33 4.29 -11.32 30.06
N HIS A 34 4.00 -12.44 29.40
CA HIS A 34 4.83 -13.63 29.48
C HIS A 34 6.27 -13.34 29.06
N ARG A 35 6.50 -12.60 27.97
CA ARG A 35 7.87 -12.23 27.53
C ARG A 35 8.60 -11.37 28.55
N ILE A 36 7.90 -10.41 29.17
CA ILE A 36 8.48 -9.55 30.21
C ILE A 36 8.87 -10.40 31.42
N GLU A 37 8.05 -11.36 31.83
CA GLU A 37 8.35 -12.29 32.92
C GLU A 37 9.58 -13.18 32.63
N GLN A 38 9.76 -13.59 31.37
CA GLN A 38 10.95 -14.33 30.92
C GLN A 38 12.21 -13.44 30.78
N GLY A 39 12.10 -12.13 31.02
CA GLY A 39 13.22 -11.20 30.91
C GLY A 39 13.61 -10.85 29.48
N ASP A 40 12.73 -11.07 28.50
CA ASP A 40 12.93 -10.59 27.14
C ASP A 40 12.58 -9.10 27.08
N TRP A 41 13.62 -8.27 26.98
CA TRP A 41 13.50 -6.82 26.88
C TRP A 41 13.24 -6.34 25.45
N ASN A 42 13.14 -7.26 24.47
CA ASN A 42 12.71 -6.90 23.13
C ASN A 42 11.22 -6.64 23.12
N LEU A 43 10.84 -5.36 23.14
CA LEU A 43 9.44 -4.96 23.25
C LEU A 43 8.62 -5.44 22.04
N VAL A 44 9.18 -5.32 20.84
CA VAL A 44 8.50 -5.74 19.61
C VAL A 44 8.23 -7.24 19.65
N CYS A 45 6.98 -7.63 19.38
CA CYS A 45 6.62 -9.02 19.37
C CYS A 45 7.40 -9.81 18.30
N ARG A 46 8.11 -10.86 18.73
CA ARG A 46 8.80 -11.84 17.85
C ARG A 46 8.33 -13.26 18.08
N ASP A 47 7.22 -13.40 18.79
CA ASP A 47 6.60 -14.67 19.11
C ASP A 47 5.99 -15.27 17.84
N GLU A 48 6.67 -16.27 17.28
CA GLU A 48 6.25 -16.94 16.05
C GLU A 48 4.97 -17.78 16.25
N GLU A 49 4.63 -18.17 17.48
CA GLU A 49 3.35 -18.84 17.76
C GLU A 49 2.20 -17.84 17.66
N LEU A 50 2.35 -16.68 18.31
CA LEU A 50 1.38 -15.59 18.20
C LEU A 50 1.24 -15.12 16.74
N PHE A 51 2.35 -15.00 15.99
CA PHE A 51 2.28 -14.68 14.57
C PHE A 51 1.40 -15.66 13.80
N LYS A 52 1.60 -16.97 13.97
CA LYS A 52 0.80 -18.00 13.28
C LYS A 52 -0.66 -17.94 13.67
N GLU A 53 -0.96 -17.69 14.94
CA GLU A 53 -2.33 -17.58 15.42
C GLU A 53 -3.04 -16.38 14.77
N VAL A 54 -2.39 -15.22 14.76
CA VAL A 54 -2.94 -14.00 14.13
C VAL A 54 -3.05 -14.16 12.61
N GLU A 55 -2.05 -14.75 11.95
CA GLU A 55 -2.13 -15.07 10.52
C GLU A 55 -3.30 -16.02 10.21
N GLY A 56 -3.57 -17.00 11.09
CA GLY A 56 -4.73 -17.89 10.99
C GLY A 56 -6.06 -17.12 11.05
N LEU A 57 -6.19 -16.19 12.00
CA LEU A 57 -7.36 -15.31 12.12
C LEU A 57 -7.53 -14.42 10.87
N LEU A 58 -6.43 -13.83 10.37
CA LEU A 58 -6.44 -12.94 9.20
C LEU A 58 -6.74 -13.69 7.89
N ARG A 59 -6.26 -14.93 7.75
CA ARG A 59 -6.44 -15.74 6.53
C ARG A 59 -7.90 -16.11 6.30
N GLY A 60 -8.62 -16.49 7.36
CA GLY A 60 -10.02 -16.93 7.29
C GLY A 60 -11.05 -15.80 7.45
N GLY A 61 -10.69 -14.69 8.09
CA GLY A 61 -11.60 -13.60 8.39
C GLY A 61 -11.74 -12.53 7.30
N CYS A 62 -12.84 -11.76 7.39
CA CYS A 62 -12.92 -10.44 6.78
C CYS A 62 -11.89 -9.54 7.50
N ALA A 63 -10.98 -8.93 6.74
CA ALA A 63 -9.90 -8.12 7.32
C ALA A 63 -10.44 -6.96 8.18
N GLN A 64 -11.64 -6.45 7.86
CA GLN A 64 -12.29 -5.35 8.57
C GLN A 64 -12.63 -5.70 10.03
N ASP A 65 -12.96 -6.97 10.32
CA ASP A 65 -13.28 -7.40 11.68
C ASP A 65 -12.02 -7.41 12.56
N THR A 66 -10.92 -7.95 12.03
CA THR A 66 -9.66 -8.14 12.77
C THR A 66 -8.89 -6.84 12.94
N HIS A 67 -9.02 -5.91 11.98
CA HIS A 67 -8.35 -4.61 12.02
C HIS A 67 -9.14 -3.52 12.75
N SER A 68 -10.26 -3.84 13.40
CA SER A 68 -11.11 -2.90 14.16
C SER A 68 -10.48 -2.42 15.50
N LEU A 69 -9.19 -2.08 15.48
CA LEU A 69 -8.39 -1.67 16.64
C LEU A 69 -7.97 -0.19 16.60
N GLY A 70 -8.63 0.63 15.77
CA GLY A 70 -8.35 2.06 15.63
C GLY A 70 -7.30 2.40 14.56
N LEU A 71 -6.97 1.44 13.70
CA LEU A 71 -6.12 1.58 12.52
C LEU A 71 -6.77 0.82 11.38
N ASP A 72 -6.89 1.41 10.19
CA ASP A 72 -7.16 0.67 8.96
C ASP A 72 -5.83 0.42 8.23
N PRO A 73 -5.18 -0.74 8.44
CA PRO A 73 -3.87 -0.99 7.87
C PRO A 73 -3.96 -1.24 6.36
N LEU A 74 -5.09 -1.74 5.84
CA LEU A 74 -5.23 -2.01 4.41
C LEU A 74 -5.38 -0.71 3.62
N SER A 75 -6.07 0.29 4.15
CA SER A 75 -6.10 1.64 3.56
C SER A 75 -4.70 2.26 3.53
N VAL A 76 -3.97 2.19 4.65
CA VAL A 76 -2.59 2.70 4.71
C VAL A 76 -1.68 1.98 3.70
N MET A 77 -1.79 0.66 3.58
CA MET A 77 -1.01 -0.11 2.62
C MET A 77 -1.31 0.30 1.17
N GLU A 78 -2.59 0.43 0.80
CA GLU A 78 -2.99 0.85 -0.54
C GLU A 78 -2.41 2.23 -0.88
N ASP A 79 -2.64 3.21 -0.02
CA ASP A 79 -2.18 4.58 -0.21
C ASP A 79 -0.66 4.63 -0.41
N SER A 80 0.09 3.90 0.41
CA SER A 80 1.55 3.87 0.29
C SER A 80 2.01 3.19 -1.00
N LEU A 81 1.36 2.09 -1.41
CA LEU A 81 1.69 1.38 -2.65
C LEU A 81 1.34 2.19 -3.91
N GLN A 82 0.32 3.05 -3.84
CA GLN A 82 -0.07 3.93 -4.95
C GLN A 82 0.79 5.18 -5.07
N THR A 83 1.13 5.81 -3.94
CA THR A 83 1.70 7.17 -3.94
C THR A 83 3.23 7.19 -3.91
N ALA A 84 3.86 6.17 -3.33
CA ALA A 84 5.30 6.20 -3.06
C ALA A 84 6.06 5.20 -3.94
N GLN A 85 6.92 5.75 -4.81
CA GLN A 85 7.73 4.96 -5.72
C GLN A 85 8.66 4.01 -4.95
N GLY A 86 8.61 2.72 -5.31
CA GLY A 86 9.48 1.70 -4.70
C GLY A 86 9.01 1.21 -3.32
N VAL A 87 7.87 1.70 -2.80
CA VAL A 87 7.27 1.14 -1.59
C VAL A 87 6.77 -0.27 -1.86
N ARG A 88 6.98 -1.13 -0.88
CA ARG A 88 6.60 -2.54 -0.88
C ARG A 88 6.02 -2.91 0.47
N LEU A 89 5.17 -3.93 0.51
CA LEU A 89 4.63 -4.51 1.75
C LEU A 89 5.73 -4.88 2.73
N LYS A 90 6.93 -5.25 2.26
CA LYS A 90 8.09 -5.55 3.13
C LYS A 90 8.58 -4.31 3.88
N GLY A 91 8.58 -3.15 3.22
CA GLY A 91 8.92 -1.87 3.84
C GLY A 91 7.84 -1.46 4.84
N LEU A 92 6.57 -1.59 4.47
CA LEU A 92 5.43 -1.31 5.33
C LEU A 92 5.40 -2.19 6.59
N ALA A 93 5.71 -3.48 6.46
CA ALA A 93 5.85 -4.38 7.61
C ALA A 93 6.90 -3.88 8.62
N ARG A 94 8.01 -3.33 8.14
CA ARG A 94 9.04 -2.71 8.99
C ARG A 94 8.58 -1.38 9.58
N ALA A 95 7.84 -0.56 8.83
CA ALA A 95 7.27 0.67 9.34
C ALA A 95 6.27 0.39 10.49
N PHE A 96 5.37 -0.58 10.32
CA PHE A 96 4.46 -1.02 11.37
C PHE A 96 5.19 -1.61 12.58
N GLU A 97 6.32 -2.32 12.39
CA GLU A 97 7.18 -2.77 13.49
C GLU A 97 7.70 -1.60 14.34
N VAL A 98 8.11 -0.51 13.69
CA VAL A 98 8.58 0.70 14.37
C VAL A 98 7.45 1.42 15.09
N LEU A 99 6.24 1.45 14.51
CA LEU A 99 5.05 2.03 15.14
C LEU A 99 4.58 1.19 16.34
N GLU A 100 4.62 -0.14 16.26
CA GLU A 100 4.40 -1.06 17.38
C GLU A 100 5.36 -0.74 18.53
N LEU A 101 6.67 -0.62 18.23
CA LEU A 101 7.68 -0.25 19.21
C LEU A 101 7.41 1.12 19.84
N ALA A 102 7.03 2.13 19.05
CA ALA A 102 6.70 3.45 19.55
C ALA A 102 5.51 3.40 20.53
N ALA A 103 4.46 2.66 20.18
CA ALA A 103 3.29 2.44 21.03
C ALA A 103 3.66 1.73 22.35
N LEU A 104 4.47 0.68 22.28
CA LEU A 104 4.93 -0.08 23.46
C LEU A 104 5.83 0.74 24.38
N ASN A 105 6.71 1.58 23.82
CA ASN A 105 7.54 2.49 24.61
C ASN A 105 6.68 3.48 25.41
N LEU A 106 5.59 3.99 24.82
CA LEU A 106 4.64 4.85 25.54
C LEU A 106 3.83 4.07 26.57
N TYR A 107 3.44 2.83 26.28
CA TYR A 107 2.68 1.96 27.17
C TYR A 107 3.48 1.55 28.41
N LEU A 108 4.69 1.02 28.22
CA LEU A 108 5.52 0.46 29.29
C LEU A 108 6.36 1.51 30.01
N CYS A 109 6.77 2.57 29.31
CA CYS A 109 7.74 3.53 29.81
C CYS A 109 7.27 5.00 29.68
N PRO A 110 6.05 5.38 30.09
CA PRO A 110 5.50 6.72 29.87
C PRO A 110 6.29 7.86 30.55
N TRP A 111 7.10 7.56 31.56
CA TRP A 111 7.94 8.54 32.28
C TRP A 111 9.20 8.94 31.51
N ARG A 112 9.63 8.15 30.52
CA ARG A 112 10.85 8.38 29.75
C ARG A 112 10.69 9.60 28.83
N LYS A 113 11.57 10.58 28.97
CA LYS A 113 11.48 11.86 28.23
C LYS A 113 11.86 11.68 26.77
N GLU A 114 12.72 10.70 26.47
CA GLU A 114 13.16 10.34 25.13
C GLU A 114 12.00 9.95 24.21
N TYR A 115 10.94 9.33 24.74
CA TYR A 115 9.78 8.91 23.95
C TYR A 115 8.78 10.05 23.70
N ARG A 116 8.97 11.23 24.31
CA ARG A 116 8.10 12.38 24.05
C ARG A 116 8.40 13.06 22.70
N VAL A 117 9.52 12.73 22.08
CA VAL A 117 9.97 13.35 20.82
C VAL A 117 10.44 12.28 19.85
N VAL A 118 9.81 12.23 18.68
CA VAL A 118 10.26 11.39 17.55
C VAL A 118 11.07 12.27 16.61
N LYS A 119 12.37 11.99 16.50
CA LYS A 119 13.26 12.69 15.56
C LYS A 119 13.16 12.05 14.18
N MET A 120 12.74 12.83 13.18
CA MET A 120 12.56 12.33 11.81
C MET A 120 13.89 12.11 11.07
N PHE A 121 14.98 12.67 11.56
CA PHE A 121 16.34 12.43 11.07
C PHE A 121 17.04 11.25 11.78
N SER A 122 16.34 10.54 12.68
CA SER A 122 16.91 9.35 13.32
C SER A 122 17.04 8.19 12.33
N GLY A 123 18.03 7.32 12.54
CA GLY A 123 18.26 6.17 11.66
C GLY A 123 17.03 5.28 11.48
N MET A 124 16.30 4.98 12.56
CA MET A 124 15.07 4.19 12.46
C MET A 124 14.01 4.86 11.57
N PHE A 125 13.85 6.17 11.72
CA PHE A 125 12.89 6.91 10.90
C PHE A 125 13.33 6.98 9.44
N THR A 126 14.59 7.32 9.17
CA THR A 126 15.11 7.47 7.80
C THR A 126 15.18 6.15 7.05
N HIS A 127 15.40 5.02 7.73
CA HIS A 127 15.53 3.71 7.11
C HIS A 127 14.21 2.94 6.99
N TYR A 128 13.27 3.10 7.92
CA TYR A 128 12.05 2.28 7.96
C TYR A 128 10.75 3.05 7.78
N ILE A 129 10.67 4.30 8.24
CA ILE A 129 9.44 5.10 8.15
C ILE A 129 9.41 5.90 6.86
N LYS A 130 10.41 6.78 6.66
CA LYS A 130 10.49 7.70 5.52
C LYS A 130 10.40 7.01 4.16
N PRO A 131 11.02 5.83 3.94
CA PRO A 131 10.93 5.16 2.64
C PRO A 131 9.60 4.44 2.41
N ALA A 132 8.78 4.22 3.45
CA ALA A 132 7.57 3.40 3.38
C ALA A 132 6.27 4.20 3.47
N LEU A 133 6.31 5.39 4.09
CA LEU A 133 5.13 6.19 4.41
C LEU A 133 5.29 7.63 3.90
N SER A 134 4.21 8.19 3.37
CA SER A 134 4.15 9.62 3.04
C SER A 134 4.16 10.47 4.33
N MET A 135 4.51 11.75 4.23
CA MET A 135 4.51 12.65 5.39
C MET A 135 3.11 12.82 6.00
N GLN A 136 2.06 12.72 5.19
CA GLN A 136 0.68 12.72 5.65
C GLN A 136 0.40 11.46 6.49
N GLN A 137 0.74 10.29 5.97
CA GLN A 137 0.59 9.03 6.71
C GLN A 137 1.42 9.01 8.00
N VAL A 138 2.62 9.58 7.99
CA VAL A 138 3.42 9.76 9.21
C VAL A 138 2.66 10.61 10.23
N ALA A 139 2.10 11.74 9.81
CA ALA A 139 1.33 12.61 10.70
C ALA A 139 0.09 11.90 11.27
N ASP A 140 -0.62 11.14 10.46
CA ASP A 140 -1.82 10.41 10.86
C ASP A 140 -1.48 9.26 11.82
N LEU A 141 -0.52 8.40 11.46
CA LEU A 141 -0.16 7.21 12.24
C LEU A 141 0.51 7.54 13.57
N PHE A 142 1.44 8.49 13.60
CA PHE A 142 1.99 8.98 14.87
C PHE A 142 0.97 9.85 15.62
N GLY A 143 0.03 10.48 14.91
CA GLY A 143 -1.13 11.17 15.46
C GLY A 143 -2.02 10.27 16.30
N LEU A 144 -2.23 9.02 15.88
CA LEU A 144 -2.94 7.99 16.64
C LEU A 144 -2.27 7.71 18.00
N LEU A 145 -0.94 7.84 18.06
CA LEU A 145 -0.15 7.71 19.30
C LEU A 145 -0.08 9.02 20.12
N GLY A 146 -0.76 10.07 19.66
CA GLY A 146 -0.81 11.36 20.34
C GLY A 146 0.33 12.31 19.98
N TYR A 147 1.19 11.97 19.02
CA TYR A 147 2.20 12.90 18.53
C TYR A 147 1.61 13.92 17.56
N GLN A 148 2.22 15.10 17.49
CA GLN A 148 1.87 16.15 16.55
C GLN A 148 3.16 16.76 15.97
N ALA A 149 3.12 17.11 14.68
CA ALA A 149 4.17 17.92 14.09
C ALA A 149 4.10 19.35 14.66
N SER A 150 5.25 19.89 15.05
CA SER A 150 5.32 21.28 15.47
C SER A 150 5.27 22.18 14.24
N GLU A 151 4.36 23.16 14.18
CA GLU A 151 4.25 24.12 13.07
C GLU A 151 5.58 24.85 12.78
N ALA A 152 6.36 25.14 13.83
CA ALA A 152 7.69 25.78 13.70
C ALA A 152 8.82 24.84 13.25
N ARG A 153 8.61 23.52 13.27
CA ARG A 153 9.62 22.48 12.98
C ARG A 153 9.01 21.36 12.12
N LEU A 154 8.18 21.77 11.17
CA LEU A 154 7.63 20.87 10.17
C LEU A 154 8.83 20.15 9.53
N CYS A 155 8.78 18.81 9.50
CA CYS A 155 9.80 17.90 8.96
C CYS A 155 11.03 17.57 9.83
N GLU A 156 11.15 18.06 11.07
CA GLU A 156 12.29 17.69 11.93
C GLU A 156 11.93 16.71 13.04
N GLU A 157 10.79 16.92 13.70
CA GLU A 157 10.39 16.10 14.84
C GLU A 157 8.87 16.12 15.08
N LEU A 158 8.38 15.05 15.69
CA LEU A 158 7.03 14.95 16.23
C LEU A 158 7.07 14.98 17.75
N ARG A 159 6.14 15.69 18.38
CA ARG A 159 6.06 15.82 19.85
C ARG A 159 4.76 15.24 20.39
N LEU A 160 4.88 14.51 21.50
CA LEU A 160 3.72 13.97 22.20
C LEU A 160 2.90 15.09 22.82
N ARG A 161 1.59 15.12 22.55
CA ARG A 161 0.65 16.02 23.21
C ARG A 161 0.53 15.68 24.70
N SER A 162 0.21 16.69 25.51
CA SER A 162 -0.07 16.51 26.94
C SER A 162 -1.53 16.91 27.21
N PRO A 163 -2.31 16.09 27.96
CA PRO A 163 -1.93 14.80 28.56
C PRO A 163 -1.73 13.69 27.50
N GLY A 164 -0.99 12.65 27.87
CA GLY A 164 -0.80 11.47 27.01
C GLY A 164 -2.06 10.62 26.87
N LEU A 165 -2.01 9.61 26.00
CA LEU A 165 -3.15 8.71 25.76
C LEU A 165 -3.36 7.74 26.93
N PRO A 166 -4.60 7.24 27.13
CA PRO A 166 -4.87 6.15 28.05
C PRO A 166 -4.06 4.90 27.72
N VAL A 167 -3.65 4.19 28.78
CA VAL A 167 -2.81 2.98 28.70
C VAL A 167 -3.47 1.89 27.84
N ASP A 168 -4.78 1.67 27.99
CA ASP A 168 -5.52 0.68 27.20
C ASP A 168 -5.56 1.02 25.70
N THR A 169 -5.58 2.30 25.36
CA THR A 169 -5.52 2.77 23.96
C THR A 169 -4.15 2.46 23.37
N LEU A 170 -3.07 2.68 24.12
CA LEU A 170 -1.70 2.39 23.66
C LEU A 170 -1.49 0.90 23.44
N LEU A 171 -1.94 0.04 24.36
CA LEU A 171 -1.87 -1.41 24.19
C LEU A 171 -2.67 -1.88 22.96
N ARG A 172 -3.88 -1.33 22.77
CA ARG A 172 -4.70 -1.62 21.59
C ARG A 172 -4.02 -1.22 20.29
N LEU A 173 -3.39 -0.03 20.25
CA LEU A 173 -2.65 0.44 19.08
C LEU A 173 -1.38 -0.37 18.83
N SER A 174 -0.66 -0.78 19.88
CA SER A 174 0.45 -1.74 19.77
C SER A 174 0.00 -3.02 19.08
N CYS A 175 -1.13 -3.58 19.53
CA CYS A 175 -1.74 -4.76 18.93
C CYS A 175 -2.19 -4.50 17.48
N ALA A 176 -2.74 -3.32 17.17
CA ALA A 176 -3.15 -2.94 15.82
C ALA A 176 -1.95 -2.89 14.85
N PHE A 177 -0.83 -2.30 15.26
CA PHE A 177 0.40 -2.27 14.45
C PHE A 177 1.03 -3.65 14.30
N PHE A 178 0.96 -4.49 15.34
CA PHE A 178 1.36 -5.90 15.26
C PHE A 178 0.51 -6.66 14.22
N ALA A 179 -0.81 -6.52 14.26
CA ALA A 179 -1.73 -7.15 13.31
C ALA A 179 -1.50 -6.64 11.88
N ALA A 180 -1.25 -5.33 11.70
CA ALA A 180 -0.88 -4.74 10.41
C ALA A 180 0.41 -5.36 9.83
N ARG A 181 1.41 -5.57 10.69
CA ARG A 181 2.66 -6.25 10.31
C ARG A 181 2.42 -7.71 9.93
N CYS A 182 1.55 -8.42 10.65
CA CYS A 182 1.13 -9.79 10.31
C CYS A 182 0.43 -9.83 8.95
N GLU A 183 -0.48 -8.88 8.68
CA GLU A 183 -1.17 -8.78 7.38
C GLU A 183 -0.16 -8.56 6.25
N CYS A 184 0.80 -7.62 6.38
CA CYS A 184 1.84 -7.45 5.36
C CYS A 184 2.63 -8.75 5.11
N ARG A 185 3.02 -9.49 6.18
CA ARG A 185 3.74 -10.78 6.06
C ARG A 185 2.87 -11.82 5.36
N LEU A 186 1.61 -11.94 5.75
CA LEU A 186 0.65 -12.87 5.19
C LEU A 186 0.49 -12.64 3.68
N LEU A 187 0.21 -11.41 3.27
CA LEU A 187 0.04 -11.02 1.87
C LEU A 187 1.32 -11.28 1.06
N LEU A 188 2.50 -10.93 1.59
CA LEU A 188 3.78 -11.24 0.95
C LEU A 188 4.04 -12.74 0.80
N SER A 189 3.70 -13.53 1.81
CA SER A 189 3.90 -14.99 1.77
C SER A 189 2.98 -15.67 0.76
N ALA A 190 1.81 -15.07 0.52
CA ALA A 190 0.82 -15.55 -0.42
C ALA A 190 1.21 -15.24 -1.87
N ILE A 191 1.92 -14.13 -2.10
CA ILE A 191 2.49 -13.77 -3.39
C ILE A 191 3.71 -14.67 -3.64
N GLY A 192 3.55 -15.64 -4.55
CA GLY A 192 4.63 -16.56 -4.92
C GLY A 192 5.86 -15.84 -5.50
N PRO A 193 7.02 -16.53 -5.59
CA PRO A 193 8.28 -15.92 -6.06
C PRO A 193 8.24 -15.28 -7.45
N GLN A 194 7.24 -15.65 -8.26
CA GLN A 194 7.02 -15.24 -9.65
C GLN A 194 6.20 -13.94 -9.77
N ALA A 195 5.58 -13.49 -8.69
CA ALA A 195 4.62 -12.38 -8.65
C ALA A 195 5.18 -11.13 -7.93
N ARG A 196 6.42 -10.74 -8.21
CA ARG A 196 7.16 -9.71 -7.44
C ARG A 196 6.88 -8.25 -7.82
N GLY A 197 5.81 -7.98 -8.57
CA GLY A 197 5.43 -6.62 -8.95
C GLY A 197 4.75 -5.85 -7.81
N VAL A 198 4.91 -4.53 -7.78
CA VAL A 198 4.11 -3.66 -6.87
C VAL A 198 2.61 -3.77 -7.19
N GLU A 199 2.27 -4.04 -8.45
CA GLU A 199 0.89 -4.28 -8.90
C GLU A 199 0.25 -5.51 -8.26
N TRP A 200 1.02 -6.58 -8.03
CA TRP A 200 0.53 -7.77 -7.32
C TRP A 200 0.18 -7.43 -5.88
N GLU A 201 1.08 -6.71 -5.20
CA GLU A 201 0.86 -6.26 -3.82
C GLU A 201 -0.35 -5.32 -3.73
N LEU A 202 -0.46 -4.35 -4.63
CA LEU A 202 -1.55 -3.38 -4.66
C LEU A 202 -2.90 -4.06 -4.94
N ASN A 203 -2.99 -4.88 -5.99
CA ASN A 203 -4.24 -5.59 -6.31
C ASN A 203 -4.70 -6.48 -5.15
N LEU A 204 -3.75 -7.18 -4.51
CA LEU A 204 -4.08 -8.05 -3.39
C LEU A 204 -4.60 -7.25 -2.18
N VAL A 205 -3.99 -6.11 -1.86
CA VAL A 205 -4.47 -5.21 -0.80
C VAL A 205 -5.88 -4.70 -1.13
N GLN A 206 -6.14 -4.26 -2.36
CA GLN A 206 -7.45 -3.80 -2.80
C GLN A 206 -8.52 -4.88 -2.69
N GLU A 207 -8.21 -6.12 -3.09
CA GLU A 207 -9.13 -7.23 -2.94
C GLU A 207 -9.41 -7.57 -1.47
N ARG A 208 -8.41 -7.44 -0.59
CA ARG A 208 -8.59 -7.61 0.86
C ARG A 208 -9.47 -6.53 1.47
N GLN A 209 -9.36 -5.27 1.02
CA GLN A 209 -10.21 -4.17 1.50
C GLN A 209 -11.69 -4.40 1.20
N LYS A 210 -12.01 -5.07 0.09
CA LYS A 210 -13.39 -5.46 -0.26
C LYS A 210 -13.99 -6.51 0.69
N GLY A 211 -13.22 -6.98 1.68
CA GLY A 211 -13.63 -7.98 2.65
C GLY A 211 -13.42 -9.42 2.20
N HIS A 212 -12.72 -9.63 1.08
CA HIS A 212 -12.42 -10.98 0.61
C HIS A 212 -11.44 -11.72 1.54
N SER A 213 -11.65 -13.02 1.70
CA SER A 213 -10.66 -13.89 2.33
C SER A 213 -9.36 -13.90 1.53
N LEU A 214 -8.26 -14.30 2.15
CA LEU A 214 -6.96 -14.29 1.47
C LEU A 214 -6.98 -15.09 0.15
N GLN A 215 -7.61 -16.26 0.15
CA GLN A 215 -7.66 -17.11 -1.04
C GLN A 215 -8.45 -16.46 -2.18
N ILE A 216 -9.64 -15.94 -1.88
CA ILE A 216 -10.48 -15.24 -2.87
C ILE A 216 -9.74 -14.01 -3.41
N ALA A 217 -9.07 -13.26 -2.54
CA ALA A 217 -8.32 -12.08 -2.94
C ALA A 217 -7.14 -12.42 -3.87
N LEU A 218 -6.44 -13.53 -3.62
CA LEU A 218 -5.37 -14.01 -4.51
C LEU A 218 -5.89 -14.43 -5.87
N ASP A 219 -6.98 -15.20 -5.90
CA ASP A 219 -7.57 -15.71 -7.14
C ASP A 219 -8.06 -14.54 -8.01
N ASN A 220 -8.75 -13.55 -7.40
CA ASN A 220 -9.19 -12.34 -8.09
C ASN A 220 -8.00 -11.51 -8.60
N SER A 221 -6.95 -11.36 -7.80
CA SER A 221 -5.73 -10.62 -8.21
C SER A 221 -5.05 -11.29 -9.40
N LYS A 222 -4.99 -12.63 -9.41
CA LYS A 222 -4.44 -13.42 -10.50
C LYS A 222 -5.24 -13.22 -11.79
N ILE A 223 -6.57 -13.37 -11.73
CA ILE A 223 -7.45 -13.15 -12.88
C ILE A 223 -7.25 -11.75 -13.43
N ARG A 224 -7.25 -10.72 -12.57
CA ARG A 224 -7.08 -9.33 -12.99
C ARG A 224 -5.78 -9.09 -13.75
N LEU A 225 -4.67 -9.63 -13.26
CA LEU A 225 -3.36 -9.46 -13.88
C LEU A 225 -3.16 -10.31 -15.15
N GLU A 226 -3.84 -11.45 -15.27
CA GLU A 226 -3.86 -12.25 -16.50
C GLU A 226 -4.74 -11.62 -17.59
N THR A 227 -5.73 -10.81 -17.22
CA THR A 227 -6.64 -10.13 -18.16
C THR A 227 -6.18 -8.74 -18.62
N LEU A 228 -5.11 -8.18 -18.04
CA LEU A 228 -4.54 -6.92 -18.55
C LEU A 228 -3.95 -7.15 -19.94
N PRO A 229 -4.32 -6.35 -20.96
CA PRO A 229 -3.68 -6.43 -22.27
C PRO A 229 -2.17 -6.26 -22.07
N GLN A 230 -1.37 -7.22 -22.55
CA GLN A 230 0.07 -7.03 -22.58
C GLN A 230 0.35 -5.79 -23.46
N GLU A 231 1.28 -4.91 -23.05
CA GLU A 231 1.68 -3.75 -23.85
C GLU A 231 2.08 -4.13 -25.30
N GLU A 232 2.43 -5.40 -25.53
CA GLU A 232 2.68 -5.95 -26.87
C GLU A 232 1.45 -5.92 -27.80
N ASP A 233 0.22 -5.95 -27.28
CA ASP A 233 -0.99 -5.87 -28.09
C ASP A 233 -1.34 -4.42 -28.49
N PHE A 234 -0.89 -3.43 -27.71
CA PHE A 234 -1.02 -2.01 -28.08
C PHE A 234 -0.08 -1.64 -29.24
N LEU A 235 1.13 -2.22 -29.26
CA LEU A 235 2.07 -2.05 -30.37
C LEU A 235 1.60 -2.75 -31.65
N LYS A 236 0.90 -3.89 -31.55
CA LYS A 236 0.28 -4.53 -32.72
C LYS A 236 -0.85 -3.69 -33.30
N LEU A 237 -1.64 -3.02 -32.46
CA LEU A 237 -2.73 -2.16 -32.92
C LEU A 237 -2.22 -0.88 -33.59
N SER A 238 -1.14 -0.27 -33.07
CA SER A 238 -0.50 0.90 -33.72
C SER A 238 0.18 0.54 -35.04
N THR A 239 0.59 -0.72 -35.22
CA THR A 239 1.17 -1.18 -36.50
C THR A 239 0.10 -1.33 -37.58
N ILE A 240 -1.15 -1.65 -37.20
CA ILE A 240 -2.27 -1.79 -38.15
C ILE A 240 -2.79 -0.41 -38.62
N GLU A 241 -2.72 0.63 -37.78
CA GLU A 241 -3.09 2.00 -38.18
C GLU A 241 -2.05 2.70 -39.08
N ALA A 242 -0.79 2.24 -39.08
CA ALA A 242 0.28 2.81 -39.91
C ALA A 242 0.24 2.37 -41.38
N ASP A 243 -0.56 1.35 -41.73
CA ASP A 243 -0.69 0.82 -43.09
C ASP A 243 -1.87 1.43 -43.89
N LEU A 244 -2.56 2.46 -43.36
CA LEU A 244 -3.56 3.21 -44.11
C LEU A 244 -2.89 4.33 -44.94
N ASP A 245 -2.27 3.92 -46.05
CA ASP A 245 -1.71 4.82 -47.07
C ASP A 245 -2.78 5.77 -47.62
N LEU A 246 -2.56 7.08 -47.41
CA LEU A 246 -3.46 8.17 -47.80
C LEU A 246 -3.32 8.59 -49.28
N TYR A 247 -2.54 7.84 -50.10
CA TYR A 247 -2.20 8.22 -51.48
C TYR A 247 -2.33 7.13 -52.54
N THR A 248 -3.19 6.11 -52.37
CA THR A 248 -3.55 5.26 -53.51
C THR A 248 -4.59 5.98 -54.38
N ALA A 249 -4.08 6.78 -55.34
CA ALA A 249 -4.90 7.49 -56.31
C ALA A 249 -5.59 6.49 -57.26
N ASP A 250 -6.92 6.45 -57.19
CA ASP A 250 -7.79 5.77 -58.13
C ASP A 250 -7.63 6.30 -59.56
N GLU A 251 -7.72 5.36 -60.50
CA GLU A 251 -7.79 5.54 -61.94
C GLU A 251 -8.91 6.51 -62.34
N PHE A 252 -8.59 7.55 -63.10
CA PHE A 252 -9.60 8.28 -63.89
C PHE A 252 -9.49 7.93 -65.37
N ASN A 253 -10.48 7.17 -65.81
CA ASN A 253 -10.78 6.75 -67.16
C ASN A 253 -11.23 7.95 -68.03
N GLY A 254 -10.83 8.02 -69.31
CA GLY A 254 -11.42 9.01 -70.23
C GLY A 254 -10.80 9.22 -71.62
N HIS A 255 -11.21 8.36 -72.56
CA HIS A 255 -11.51 8.66 -73.98
C HIS A 255 -10.43 8.72 -75.09
N LYS A 256 -10.57 7.69 -75.96
CA LYS A 256 -10.79 7.71 -77.43
C LYS A 256 -9.67 8.04 -78.44
N GLU A 257 -9.48 7.01 -79.28
CA GLU A 257 -9.44 6.99 -80.76
C GLU A 257 -8.15 7.34 -81.52
N VAL A 258 -7.63 6.28 -82.17
CA VAL A 258 -7.28 6.14 -83.60
C VAL A 258 -6.31 7.17 -84.21
N GLY A 259 -5.17 6.66 -84.70
CA GLY A 259 -4.69 7.06 -86.02
C GLY A 259 -3.19 7.31 -86.19
N THR A 260 -2.55 6.37 -86.88
CA THR A 260 -1.49 6.58 -87.90
C THR A 260 -0.07 7.04 -87.47
N ASN A 261 0.82 6.04 -87.52
CA ASN A 261 1.89 5.88 -88.52
C ASN A 261 3.22 6.66 -88.40
N LYS A 262 4.28 5.87 -88.64
CA LYS A 262 5.61 6.15 -89.20
C LYS A 262 6.82 6.49 -88.30
N HIS A 263 7.78 5.58 -88.43
CA HIS A 263 9.25 5.75 -88.46
C HIS A 263 9.92 6.10 -87.12
N ARG A 264 11.06 5.53 -86.72
CA ARG A 264 12.19 4.95 -87.46
C ARG A 264 13.05 4.14 -86.46
N ASN A 265 13.49 2.97 -86.86
CA ASN A 265 14.58 2.18 -86.24
C ASN A 265 15.94 2.79 -86.69
N PRO A 266 17.11 2.17 -86.42
CA PRO A 266 17.80 1.76 -85.18
C PRO A 266 19.22 2.38 -85.11
N GLN A 267 20.08 1.82 -84.23
CA GLN A 267 21.56 1.81 -84.21
C GLN A 267 22.19 2.71 -83.13
N ALA A 268 23.31 2.36 -82.49
CA ALA A 268 24.11 1.13 -82.37
C ALA A 268 25.30 1.47 -81.44
N LYS A 269 26.03 0.42 -81.03
CA LYS A 269 27.39 0.40 -80.46
C LYS A 269 27.49 0.84 -78.98
N GLY A 270 28.18 0.15 -78.08
CA GLY A 270 29.14 -0.93 -78.22
C GLY A 270 30.47 -0.57 -77.56
N LYS A 271 30.89 -1.44 -76.62
CA LYS A 271 32.26 -1.75 -76.15
C LYS A 271 32.95 -0.87 -75.10
N SER A 272 33.45 -1.60 -74.08
CA SER A 272 34.80 -1.59 -73.47
C SER A 272 35.54 -0.25 -73.48
N LYS A 273 36.05 0.21 -72.34
CA LYS A 273 36.96 -0.48 -71.42
C LYS A 273 37.02 0.31 -70.12
#